data_AF-A0A1Z5YRP7-F1
#
_entry.id   AF-A0A1Z5YRP7-F1
#
_cell.length_a   1.000
_cell.length_b   1.000
_cell.length_c   1.000
_cell.angle_alpha   90.00
_cell.angle_beta   90.00
_cell.angle_gamma   90.00
#
_symmetry.space_group_name_H-M   'P 1'
#
loop_
_entity.id
_entity.type
_entity.pdbx_description
1 polymer ?
#
loop_
_entity_poly.entity_id
_entity_poly.type
_entity_poly.pdbx_seq_one_letter_code
_entity_poly.pdbx_strand_id
1 'polypeptide(L)'
;MKALAIITCSLICRCRGTHQVLTVKSGLSLLEFPQKLGLLLFLIFAQTLVHKVELKDKDMHHANTAANRHLDEKPMPKTAVLFKTHIWNDTVEKLYEMCKEQSKLSDIFIIYDDTNGCGLPDRVREENNILFYNKESIKKIGLPFDEENAGGFWYNGDYHQSLFALDHPDYDFYCSIESDVAVFYNLDTIFESMYNEKLDSIYHELKTPNYNWSWLDGCVGHYDVSNHIHKGLFCISFFSRKAIFTFLRKRLQMAVAYYQGLNKNWPIGEVVMANETALNHLKFKEISEYCDEFNYYDWSPAYILKEFTENQPKNTFIHPVTELDNKFYRNNFEIEHRSLCSIPIITSGQAALRIQKIKDLTVSSRLLHHDNVQSKIERWKPILEAALGSLNFQDRKLISANDLLRLEDLWLDNVQSPQSAQRIVWPLPCWEKRHAFLLSGNHVLKINFERFANVVSIGLVTKSPIKEGSLKLTSNIRDSLPISFKEQKYSYYFYGIDVENDEVFVDVSVLNSESVALYHLCIFQDTPELMRMD
;
A
#
# COMPACT_ATOMS: atom_id res chain seq x y z
N MET A 1 54.36 23.06 -9.38
CA MET A 1 53.48 24.02 -10.07
C MET A 1 52.27 23.27 -10.60
N LYS A 2 51.07 23.50 -10.06
CA LYS A 2 49.82 22.98 -10.63
C LYS A 2 49.40 23.93 -11.75
N ALA A 3 49.47 23.49 -13.01
CA ALA A 3 49.00 24.28 -14.14
C ALA A 3 47.46 24.40 -14.08
N LEU A 4 46.97 25.62 -13.91
CA LEU A 4 45.53 25.92 -13.98
C LEU A 4 45.18 26.09 -15.46
N ALA A 5 44.47 25.12 -16.04
CA ALA A 5 43.97 25.23 -17.40
C ALA A 5 42.60 25.95 -17.36
N ILE A 6 42.51 27.12 -18.00
CA ILE A 6 41.22 27.77 -18.25
C ILE A 6 40.69 27.20 -19.55
N ILE A 7 39.71 26.32 -19.46
CA ILE A 7 39.03 25.76 -20.63
C ILE A 7 37.75 26.59 -20.82
N THR A 8 37.61 27.18 -22.00
CA THR A 8 36.40 27.90 -22.41
C THR A 8 35.64 27.00 -23.37
N CYS A 9 34.49 26.48 -22.95
CA CYS A 9 33.57 25.79 -23.83
C CYS A 9 32.48 26.77 -24.26
N SER A 10 32.36 26.99 -25.56
CA SER A 10 31.28 27.77 -26.17
C SER A 10 30.33 26.81 -26.87
N LEU A 11 29.08 26.75 -26.41
CA LEU A 11 28.04 25.98 -27.09
C LEU A 11 27.21 26.93 -27.95
N ILE A 12 27.04 26.59 -29.23
CA ILE A 12 26.18 27.31 -30.17
C ILE A 12 24.90 26.49 -30.33
N CYS A 13 23.81 26.93 -29.70
CA CYS A 13 22.49 26.36 -29.96
C CYS A 13 21.84 27.12 -31.14
N ARG A 14 21.42 26.38 -32.17
CA ARG A 14 20.60 26.90 -33.27
C ARG A 14 19.15 26.49 -33.05
N CYS A 15 18.28 27.45 -32.76
CA CYS A 15 16.83 27.28 -32.80
C CYS A 15 16.24 28.43 -33.63
N ARG A 16 15.52 28.10 -34.71
CA ARG A 16 14.75 29.04 -35.56
C ARG A 16 15.46 30.35 -35.92
N GLY A 17 16.71 30.28 -36.38
CA GLY A 17 17.41 31.42 -36.98
C GLY A 17 18.05 32.41 -36.00
N THR A 18 17.92 32.23 -34.68
CA THR A 18 18.69 32.99 -33.69
C THR A 18 19.85 32.17 -33.16
N HIS A 19 21.03 32.80 -33.11
CA HIS A 19 22.24 32.23 -32.53
C HIS A 19 22.37 32.70 -31.08
N GLN A 20 22.21 31.79 -30.12
CA GLN A 20 22.64 32.04 -28.73
C GLN A 20 23.93 31.28 -28.45
N VAL A 21 24.94 32.02 -28.00
CA VAL A 21 26.24 31.47 -27.59
C VAL A 21 26.28 31.48 -26.07
N LEU A 22 26.22 30.29 -25.46
CA LEU A 22 26.46 30.14 -24.02
C LEU A 22 27.96 29.90 -23.83
N THR A 23 28.62 30.79 -23.08
CA THR A 23 30.04 30.66 -22.77
C THR A 23 30.20 30.40 -21.28
N VAL A 24 30.76 29.25 -20.92
CA VAL A 24 31.07 28.91 -19.52
C VAL A 24 32.59 28.93 -19.35
N LYS A 25 33.07 29.78 -18.42
CA LYS A 25 34.48 29.83 -18.01
C LYS A 25 34.61 29.15 -16.66
N SER A 26 35.41 28.09 -16.58
CA SER A 26 35.77 27.46 -15.31
C SER A 26 37.28 27.26 -15.22
N GLY A 27 37.89 27.70 -14.12
CA GLY A 27 39.27 27.33 -13.78
C GLY A 27 39.27 25.92 -13.22
N LEU A 28 39.86 24.96 -13.94
CA LEU A 28 39.82 23.55 -13.55
C LEU A 28 41.22 22.95 -13.41
N SER A 29 41.33 22.03 -12.46
CA SER A 29 42.47 21.11 -12.38
C SER A 29 42.21 19.90 -13.30
N LEU A 30 43.25 19.42 -13.99
CA LEU A 30 43.17 18.33 -14.97
C LEU A 30 42.61 17.00 -14.42
N LEU A 31 42.65 16.79 -13.09
CA LEU A 31 42.20 15.56 -12.44
C LEU A 31 40.68 15.49 -12.23
N GLU A 32 39.97 16.63 -12.22
CA GLU A 32 38.50 16.68 -12.03
C GLU A 32 37.75 16.88 -13.35
N PHE A 33 38.49 17.02 -14.46
CA PHE A 33 37.95 17.42 -15.75
C PHE A 33 36.87 16.48 -16.32
N PRO A 34 37.00 15.13 -16.26
CA PRO A 34 35.99 14.24 -16.84
C PRO A 34 34.64 14.29 -16.11
N GLN A 35 34.66 14.33 -14.77
CA GLN A 35 33.45 14.39 -13.95
C GLN A 35 32.74 15.75 -14.10
N LYS A 36 33.51 16.85 -14.14
CA LYS A 36 32.97 18.21 -14.28
C LYS A 36 32.54 18.54 -15.71
N LEU A 37 33.14 17.94 -16.74
CA LEU A 37 32.68 18.05 -18.12
C LEU A 37 31.35 17.33 -18.33
N GLY A 38 31.18 16.15 -17.73
CA GLY A 38 29.89 15.44 -17.70
C GLY A 38 28.79 16.28 -17.04
N LEU A 39 29.09 16.90 -15.90
CA LEU A 39 28.17 17.82 -15.23
C LEU A 39 27.86 19.05 -16.09
N LEU A 40 28.85 19.66 -16.74
CA LEU A 40 28.63 20.83 -17.61
C LEU A 40 27.72 20.49 -18.81
N LEU A 41 27.96 19.35 -19.46
CA LEU A 41 27.12 18.89 -20.57
C LEU A 41 25.71 18.56 -20.11
N PHE A 42 25.56 17.98 -18.92
CA PHE A 42 24.28 17.75 -18.27
C PHE A 42 23.53 19.07 -18.00
N LEU A 43 24.22 20.09 -17.46
CA LEU A 43 23.60 21.40 -17.19
C LEU A 43 23.13 22.07 -18.47
N ILE A 44 23.94 21.99 -19.52
CA ILE A 44 23.58 22.47 -20.85
C ILE A 44 22.36 21.71 -21.38
N PHE A 45 22.33 20.38 -21.23
CA PHE A 45 21.21 19.56 -21.66
C PHE A 45 19.93 19.88 -20.89
N ALA A 46 19.98 19.95 -19.56
CA ALA A 46 18.86 20.29 -18.69
C ALA A 46 18.32 21.70 -19.02
N GLN A 47 19.19 22.68 -19.21
CA GLN A 47 18.79 24.04 -19.58
C GLN A 47 18.22 24.11 -20.99
N THR A 48 18.74 23.32 -21.94
CA THR A 48 18.18 23.18 -23.29
C THR A 48 16.82 22.50 -23.25
N LEU A 49 16.62 21.51 -22.38
CA LEU A 49 15.36 20.80 -22.19
C LEU A 49 14.31 21.76 -21.61
N VAL A 50 14.64 22.51 -20.56
CA VAL A 50 13.79 23.57 -20.00
C VAL A 50 13.40 24.58 -21.09
N HIS A 51 14.35 25.03 -21.90
CA HIS A 51 14.06 25.97 -22.97
C HIS A 51 13.19 25.38 -24.09
N LYS A 52 13.38 24.10 -24.45
CA LYS A 52 12.51 23.39 -25.41
C LYS A 52 11.07 23.27 -24.90
N VAL A 53 10.90 23.01 -23.60
CA VAL A 53 9.59 23.00 -22.94
C VAL A 53 8.93 24.38 -23.06
N GLU A 54 9.67 25.46 -22.75
CA GLU A 54 9.16 26.83 -22.87
C GLU A 54 8.75 27.22 -24.30
N LEU A 55 9.52 26.80 -25.31
CA LEU A 55 9.21 27.09 -26.71
C LEU A 55 7.96 26.34 -27.17
N LYS A 56 7.79 25.07 -26.77
CA LYS A 56 6.57 24.30 -27.07
C LYS A 56 5.33 24.95 -26.44
N ASP A 57 5.40 25.40 -25.19
CA ASP A 57 4.28 26.08 -24.53
C ASP A 57 3.88 27.38 -25.25
N LYS A 58 4.87 28.20 -25.66
CA LYS A 58 4.63 29.48 -26.36
C LYS A 58 4.04 29.29 -27.76
N ASP A 59 4.58 28.37 -28.54
CA ASP A 59 4.07 28.09 -29.89
C ASP A 59 2.61 27.66 -29.88
N MET A 60 2.22 26.90 -28.85
CA MET A 60 0.89 26.35 -28.70
C MET A 60 -0.12 27.40 -28.21
N HIS A 61 0.28 28.32 -27.32
CA HIS A 61 -0.55 29.48 -26.98
C HIS A 61 -0.83 30.37 -28.21
N HIS A 62 0.14 30.54 -29.11
CA HIS A 62 -0.07 31.27 -30.36
C HIS A 62 -1.01 30.53 -31.33
N ALA A 63 -0.88 29.21 -31.47
CA ALA A 63 -1.78 28.40 -32.31
C ALA A 63 -3.24 28.46 -31.84
N ASN A 64 -3.49 28.38 -30.53
CA ASN A 64 -4.84 28.45 -29.96
C ASN A 64 -5.50 29.84 -30.06
N THR A 65 -4.70 30.91 -30.17
CA THR A 65 -5.24 32.27 -30.31
C THR A 65 -5.70 32.56 -31.75
N ALA A 66 -5.07 31.91 -32.75
CA ALA A 66 -5.41 32.08 -34.17
C ALA A 66 -6.66 31.29 -34.60
N ALA A 67 -7.03 30.22 -33.89
CA ALA A 67 -8.13 29.32 -34.25
C ALA A 67 -9.54 29.78 -33.82
N ASN A 68 -9.68 30.84 -33.02
CA ASN A 68 -10.97 31.29 -32.46
C ASN A 68 -11.85 32.14 -33.40
N ARG A 69 -11.93 31.82 -34.70
CA ARG A 69 -12.85 32.49 -35.65
C ARG A 69 -13.93 31.60 -36.28
N HIS A 70 -14.00 30.32 -35.93
CA HIS A 70 -15.14 29.47 -36.27
C HIS A 70 -15.64 28.76 -35.02
N LEU A 71 -16.88 29.05 -34.62
CA LEU A 71 -17.60 28.44 -33.50
C LEU A 71 -18.13 27.04 -33.90
N ASP A 72 -17.25 26.20 -34.45
CA ASP A 72 -17.50 24.78 -34.63
C ASP A 72 -16.90 24.04 -33.41
N GLU A 73 -17.63 23.03 -32.93
CA GLU A 73 -17.38 22.25 -31.70
C GLU A 73 -15.90 22.16 -31.32
N LYS A 74 -15.52 22.80 -30.21
CA LYS A 74 -14.14 22.79 -29.74
C LYS A 74 -13.77 21.33 -29.45
N PRO A 75 -12.74 20.76 -30.10
CA PRO A 75 -12.41 19.35 -29.92
C PRO A 75 -12.15 19.06 -28.45
N MET A 76 -12.65 17.92 -27.99
CA MET A 76 -12.41 17.44 -26.63
C MET A 76 -10.91 17.37 -26.35
N PRO A 77 -10.45 17.79 -25.16
CA PRO A 77 -9.03 17.71 -24.81
C PRO A 77 -8.56 16.26 -24.82
N LYS A 78 -7.30 16.03 -25.18
CA LYS A 78 -6.74 14.67 -25.14
C LYS A 78 -6.31 14.32 -23.72
N THR A 79 -6.84 13.25 -23.15
CA THR A 79 -6.69 12.88 -21.74
C THR A 79 -6.03 11.52 -21.59
N ALA A 80 -5.11 11.40 -20.63
CA ALA A 80 -4.43 10.15 -20.32
C ALA A 80 -4.66 9.74 -18.86
N VAL A 81 -4.95 8.46 -18.62
CA VAL A 81 -4.94 7.84 -17.28
C VAL A 81 -3.70 6.95 -17.17
N LEU A 82 -2.86 7.21 -16.18
CA LEU A 82 -1.61 6.52 -15.91
C LEU A 82 -1.80 5.62 -14.69
N PHE A 83 -2.13 4.35 -14.92
CA PHE A 83 -2.30 3.33 -13.89
C PHE A 83 -0.93 2.77 -13.48
N LYS A 84 -0.40 3.24 -12.36
CA LYS A 84 0.94 2.94 -11.87
C LYS A 84 0.96 1.70 -11.00
N THR A 85 1.87 0.77 -11.28
CA THR A 85 2.03 -0.41 -10.44
C THR A 85 3.45 -0.98 -10.47
N HIS A 86 3.80 -1.72 -9.44
CA HIS A 86 5.07 -2.45 -9.32
C HIS A 86 4.85 -3.95 -9.08
N ILE A 87 3.59 -4.39 -9.03
CA ILE A 87 3.17 -5.78 -8.86
C ILE A 87 1.90 -6.02 -9.67
N TRP A 88 1.65 -7.25 -10.11
CA TRP A 88 0.41 -7.59 -10.79
C TRP A 88 -0.20 -8.85 -10.18
N ASN A 89 -1.26 -8.68 -9.40
CA ASN A 89 -2.04 -9.75 -8.78
C ASN A 89 -3.54 -9.60 -9.12
N ASP A 90 -4.36 -10.54 -8.67
CA ASP A 90 -5.80 -10.56 -8.96
C ASP A 90 -6.54 -9.31 -8.45
N THR A 91 -6.04 -8.67 -7.39
CA THR A 91 -6.63 -7.43 -6.87
C THR A 91 -6.28 -6.26 -7.76
N VAL A 92 -5.00 -6.09 -8.12
CA VAL A 92 -4.54 -5.04 -9.05
C VAL A 92 -5.25 -5.14 -10.39
N GLU A 93 -5.42 -6.34 -10.93
CA GLU A 93 -6.18 -6.57 -12.17
C GLU A 93 -7.61 -6.01 -12.07
N LYS A 94 -8.33 -6.34 -10.99
CA LYS A 94 -9.71 -5.87 -10.79
C LYS A 94 -9.77 -4.35 -10.65
N LEU A 95 -8.80 -3.76 -9.95
CA LEU A 95 -8.71 -2.31 -9.78
C LEU A 95 -8.39 -1.60 -11.11
N TYR A 96 -7.55 -2.20 -11.94
CA TYR A 96 -7.28 -1.72 -13.31
C TYR A 96 -8.55 -1.76 -14.17
N GLU A 97 -9.28 -2.87 -14.19
CA GLU A 97 -10.53 -2.98 -14.96
C GLU A 97 -11.59 -1.99 -14.46
N MET A 98 -11.71 -1.80 -13.14
CA MET A 98 -12.57 -0.75 -12.58
C MET A 98 -12.15 0.66 -13.05
N CYS A 99 -10.86 0.97 -13.03
CA CYS A 99 -10.34 2.25 -13.51
C CYS A 99 -10.68 2.47 -14.99
N LYS A 100 -10.48 1.44 -15.83
CA LYS A 100 -10.80 1.44 -17.26
C LYS A 100 -12.30 1.65 -17.52
N GLU A 101 -13.16 1.00 -16.74
CA GLU A 101 -14.62 1.21 -16.83
C GLU A 101 -15.04 2.64 -16.52
N GLN A 102 -14.28 3.35 -15.69
CA GLN A 102 -14.49 4.75 -15.31
C GLN A 102 -13.74 5.76 -16.21
N SER A 103 -13.06 5.32 -17.26
CA SER A 103 -12.27 6.18 -18.16
C SER A 103 -12.52 5.82 -19.63
N LYS A 104 -13.77 5.91 -20.07
CA LYS A 104 -14.20 5.44 -21.40
C LYS A 104 -13.80 6.38 -22.54
N LEU A 105 -13.59 7.66 -22.25
CA LEU A 105 -13.20 8.68 -23.22
C LEU A 105 -11.70 8.99 -23.17
N SER A 106 -11.00 8.52 -22.15
CA SER A 106 -9.58 8.76 -21.94
C SER A 106 -8.73 7.57 -22.38
N ASP A 107 -7.50 7.85 -22.84
CA ASP A 107 -6.55 6.78 -23.11
C ASP A 107 -5.95 6.29 -21.79
N ILE A 108 -6.04 4.99 -21.50
CA ILE A 108 -5.46 4.39 -20.29
C ILE A 108 -4.12 3.71 -20.60
N PHE A 109 -3.12 3.96 -19.77
CA PHE A 109 -1.78 3.39 -19.84
C PHE A 109 -1.43 2.68 -18.55
N ILE A 110 -0.75 1.54 -18.65
CA ILE A 110 -0.16 0.85 -17.50
C ILE A 110 1.29 1.31 -17.38
N ILE A 111 1.65 1.92 -16.26
CA ILE A 111 3.03 2.27 -15.93
C ILE A 111 3.56 1.22 -14.97
N TYR A 112 4.55 0.43 -15.41
CA TYR A 112 5.09 -0.68 -14.61
C TYR A 112 6.51 -0.39 -14.12
N ASP A 113 6.67 -0.31 -12.80
CA ASP A 113 7.89 0.11 -12.10
C ASP A 113 8.82 -1.07 -11.79
N ASP A 114 9.09 -1.93 -12.77
CA ASP A 114 10.10 -2.99 -12.65
C ASP A 114 10.88 -3.16 -13.95
N THR A 115 12.15 -3.51 -13.78
CA THR A 115 13.22 -3.52 -14.77
C THR A 115 12.93 -4.28 -16.06
N ASN A 116 11.97 -5.22 -16.13
CA ASN A 116 11.57 -5.89 -17.38
C ASN A 116 10.13 -6.46 -17.36
N GLY A 117 9.22 -5.96 -16.52
CA GLY A 117 7.86 -6.50 -16.46
C GLY A 117 7.76 -7.93 -15.92
N CYS A 118 8.73 -8.35 -15.09
CA CYS A 118 8.66 -9.64 -14.43
C CYS A 118 7.40 -9.70 -13.55
N GLY A 119 6.64 -10.79 -13.66
CA GLY A 119 5.37 -10.96 -12.95
C GLY A 119 4.12 -10.48 -13.69
N LEU A 120 4.25 -9.75 -14.81
CA LEU A 120 3.10 -9.42 -15.63
C LEU A 120 2.61 -10.66 -16.42
N PRO A 121 1.29 -10.91 -16.47
CA PRO A 121 0.71 -11.90 -17.38
C PRO A 121 0.99 -11.53 -18.85
N ASP A 122 1.20 -12.54 -19.71
CA ASP A 122 1.53 -12.32 -21.13
C ASP A 122 0.48 -11.44 -21.84
N ARG A 123 -0.81 -11.66 -21.56
CA ARG A 123 -1.90 -10.85 -22.11
C ARG A 123 -1.77 -9.35 -21.80
N VAL A 124 -1.22 -8.98 -20.64
CA VAL A 124 -1.03 -7.58 -20.23
C VAL A 124 0.21 -7.01 -20.91
N ARG A 125 1.27 -7.82 -21.08
CA ARG A 125 2.49 -7.42 -21.78
C ARG A 125 2.27 -7.16 -23.27
N GLU A 126 1.31 -7.87 -23.87
CA GLU A 126 0.93 -7.72 -25.27
C GLU A 126 0.05 -6.50 -25.53
N GLU A 127 -0.43 -5.80 -24.49
CA GLU A 127 -1.19 -4.57 -24.66
C GLU A 127 -0.27 -3.42 -25.13
N ASN A 128 -0.71 -2.64 -26.11
CA ASN A 128 0.10 -1.57 -26.71
C ASN A 128 0.29 -0.32 -25.81
N ASN A 129 -0.34 -0.30 -24.65
CA ASN A 129 -0.43 0.82 -23.72
C ASN A 129 0.33 0.57 -22.40
N ILE A 130 1.20 -0.45 -22.35
CA ILE A 130 2.11 -0.66 -21.22
C ILE A 130 3.46 0.03 -21.42
N LEU A 131 3.90 0.76 -20.40
CA LEU A 131 5.14 1.53 -20.42
C LEU A 131 6.04 1.10 -19.26
N PHE A 132 7.30 0.81 -19.58
CA PHE A 132 8.32 0.40 -18.62
C PHE A 132 9.25 1.57 -18.35
N TYR A 133 9.02 2.25 -17.23
CA TYR A 133 9.93 3.27 -16.76
C TYR A 133 10.85 2.70 -15.68
N ASN A 134 12.13 3.04 -15.78
CA ASN A 134 13.17 2.54 -14.88
C ASN A 134 14.12 3.66 -14.47
N LYS A 135 15.09 3.33 -13.61
CA LYS A 135 16.15 4.24 -13.16
C LYS A 135 16.85 4.97 -14.31
N GLU A 136 17.15 4.28 -15.40
CA GLU A 136 17.85 4.86 -16.55
C GLU A 136 16.97 5.85 -17.32
N SER A 137 15.65 5.64 -17.36
CA SER A 137 14.69 6.58 -17.94
C SER A 137 14.74 7.94 -17.21
N ILE A 138 14.83 7.91 -15.88
CA ILE A 138 14.91 9.11 -15.03
C ILE A 138 16.27 9.80 -15.14
N LYS A 139 17.36 9.03 -15.11
CA LYS A 139 18.71 9.57 -15.33
C LYS A 139 18.86 10.22 -16.70
N LYS A 140 18.22 9.67 -17.74
CA LYS A 140 18.25 10.21 -19.11
C LYS A 140 17.64 11.61 -19.21
N ILE A 141 16.58 11.90 -18.46
CA ILE A 141 16.00 13.25 -18.38
C ILE A 141 16.73 14.16 -17.38
N GLY A 142 17.69 13.59 -16.65
CA GLY A 142 18.61 14.31 -15.79
C GLY A 142 18.12 14.51 -14.36
N LEU A 143 17.30 13.60 -13.84
CA LEU A 143 16.89 13.64 -12.44
C LEU A 143 17.63 12.57 -11.63
N PRO A 144 17.88 12.80 -10.33
CA PRO A 144 18.40 11.78 -9.44
C PRO A 144 17.32 10.70 -9.17
N PHE A 145 17.75 9.45 -9.06
CA PHE A 145 16.92 8.29 -8.75
C PHE A 145 17.72 7.28 -7.92
N ASP A 146 17.23 6.94 -6.73
CA ASP A 146 17.82 5.90 -5.88
C ASP A 146 19.33 6.15 -5.63
N GLU A 147 19.69 7.43 -5.48
CA GLU A 147 20.91 7.89 -4.82
C GLU A 147 20.58 8.39 -3.40
N GLU A 148 21.61 8.73 -2.63
CA GLU A 148 21.48 9.20 -1.25
C GLU A 148 20.41 10.31 -1.14
N ASN A 149 19.34 10.02 -0.37
CA ASN A 149 18.17 10.87 -0.11
C ASN A 149 17.23 11.15 -1.29
N ALA A 150 17.53 10.72 -2.53
CA ALA A 150 16.70 11.04 -3.70
C ALA A 150 15.48 10.12 -3.86
N GLY A 151 15.55 8.90 -3.32
CA GLY A 151 14.47 7.91 -3.39
C GLY A 151 14.14 7.40 -4.80
N GLY A 152 13.26 6.41 -4.88
CA GLY A 152 12.78 5.83 -6.14
C GLY A 152 11.45 6.41 -6.62
N PHE A 153 10.72 5.67 -7.44
CA PHE A 153 9.41 6.08 -7.97
C PHE A 153 8.35 6.27 -6.88
N TRP A 154 8.35 5.41 -5.85
CA TRP A 154 7.47 5.58 -4.69
C TRP A 154 7.67 6.94 -3.99
N TYR A 155 8.93 7.40 -3.89
CA TYR A 155 9.25 8.71 -3.30
C TYR A 155 8.96 9.87 -4.27
N ASN A 156 9.04 9.62 -5.58
CA ASN A 156 8.91 10.64 -6.62
C ASN A 156 7.73 10.33 -7.54
N GLY A 157 6.51 10.37 -7.00
CA GLY A 157 5.28 10.08 -7.77
C GLY A 157 5.04 10.97 -8.99
N ASP A 158 5.75 12.11 -9.11
CA ASP A 158 5.75 13.03 -10.26
C ASP A 158 6.62 12.54 -11.44
N TYR A 159 7.52 11.59 -11.23
CA TYR A 159 8.48 11.13 -12.23
C TYR A 159 7.82 10.42 -13.41
N HIS A 160 6.84 9.53 -13.17
CA HIS A 160 6.11 8.85 -14.25
C HIS A 160 5.37 9.81 -15.15
N GLN A 161 4.72 10.80 -14.54
CA GLN A 161 3.93 11.82 -15.22
C GLN A 161 4.85 12.68 -16.10
N SER A 162 6.03 13.02 -15.57
CA SER A 162 7.04 13.79 -16.29
C SER A 162 7.61 13.01 -17.48
N LEU A 163 7.95 11.73 -17.31
CA LEU A 163 8.40 10.88 -18.41
C LEU A 163 7.32 10.73 -19.48
N PHE A 164 6.10 10.42 -19.05
CA PHE A 164 4.96 10.27 -19.96
C PHE A 164 4.68 11.54 -20.75
N ALA A 165 4.63 12.72 -20.12
CA ALA A 165 4.38 13.98 -20.81
C ALA A 165 5.51 14.38 -21.78
N LEU A 166 6.74 13.92 -21.55
CA LEU A 166 7.85 14.13 -22.48
C LEU A 166 7.72 13.23 -23.73
N ASP A 167 7.33 11.97 -23.53
CA ASP A 167 7.18 10.98 -24.60
C ASP A 167 5.87 11.17 -25.40
N HIS A 168 4.81 11.66 -24.74
CA HIS A 168 3.47 11.88 -25.29
C HIS A 168 3.01 13.34 -25.09
N PRO A 169 3.65 14.31 -25.78
CA PRO A 169 3.42 15.74 -25.54
C PRO A 169 2.07 16.26 -26.06
N ASP A 170 1.30 15.43 -26.76
CA ASP A 170 0.01 15.74 -27.36
C ASP A 170 -1.17 15.65 -26.38
N TYR A 171 -0.98 15.09 -25.18
CA TYR A 171 -2.00 15.07 -24.13
C TYR A 171 -2.09 16.42 -23.39
N ASP A 172 -3.31 16.83 -23.07
CA ASP A 172 -3.62 18.09 -22.39
C ASP A 172 -3.76 17.90 -20.87
N PHE A 173 -4.34 16.77 -20.45
CA PHE A 173 -4.54 16.41 -19.04
C PHE A 173 -4.17 14.96 -18.77
N TYR A 174 -3.76 14.72 -17.53
CA TYR A 174 -3.20 13.46 -17.08
C TYR A 174 -3.79 13.12 -15.71
N CYS A 175 -4.25 11.89 -15.53
CA CYS A 175 -4.61 11.33 -14.24
C CYS A 175 -3.53 10.32 -13.84
N SER A 176 -2.89 10.51 -12.71
CA SER A 176 -1.95 9.56 -12.12
C SER A 176 -2.67 8.80 -11.03
N ILE A 177 -2.71 7.47 -11.12
CA ILE A 177 -3.41 6.61 -10.15
C ILE A 177 -2.51 5.44 -9.72
N GLU A 178 -2.49 5.15 -8.42
CA GLU A 178 -1.79 4.00 -7.84
C GLU A 178 -2.65 2.73 -7.95
N SER A 179 -2.00 1.58 -8.10
CA SER A 179 -2.68 0.30 -8.34
C SER A 179 -3.48 -0.26 -7.17
N ASP A 180 -3.44 0.39 -6.01
CA ASP A 180 -4.25 0.09 -4.83
C ASP A 180 -5.35 1.14 -4.60
N VAL A 181 -5.73 1.89 -5.64
CA VAL A 181 -6.91 2.78 -5.60
C VAL A 181 -8.09 2.11 -6.30
N ALA A 182 -9.22 1.97 -5.58
CA ALA A 182 -10.49 1.62 -6.22
C ALA A 182 -11.23 2.87 -6.68
N VAL A 183 -11.68 2.85 -7.93
CA VAL A 183 -12.32 3.97 -8.62
C VAL A 183 -13.81 3.69 -8.80
N PHE A 184 -14.66 4.51 -8.17
CA PHE A 184 -16.12 4.46 -8.31
C PHE A 184 -16.71 5.76 -8.90
N TYR A 185 -15.84 6.66 -9.39
CA TYR A 185 -16.22 7.92 -10.01
C TYR A 185 -15.76 7.95 -11.46
N ASN A 186 -16.59 8.52 -12.35
CA ASN A 186 -16.24 8.70 -13.76
C ASN A 186 -15.09 9.70 -13.93
N LEU A 187 -13.91 9.22 -14.32
CA LEU A 187 -12.71 10.05 -14.48
C LEU A 187 -12.87 11.06 -15.62
N ASP A 188 -13.65 10.74 -16.66
CA ASP A 188 -13.84 11.62 -17.81
C ASP A 188 -14.56 12.92 -17.41
N THR A 189 -15.50 12.89 -16.46
CA THR A 189 -16.19 14.10 -15.98
C THR A 189 -15.27 14.99 -15.16
N ILE A 190 -14.23 14.43 -14.53
CA ILE A 190 -13.19 15.22 -13.85
C ILE A 190 -12.35 15.96 -14.88
N PHE A 191 -11.94 15.30 -15.96
CA PHE A 191 -11.22 15.97 -17.05
C PHE A 191 -12.05 17.06 -17.73
N GLU A 192 -13.34 16.82 -17.95
CA GLU A 192 -14.27 17.84 -18.45
C GLU A 192 -14.32 19.06 -17.52
N SER A 193 -14.40 18.83 -16.20
CA SER A 193 -14.35 19.91 -15.20
C SER A 193 -13.02 20.65 -15.26
N MET A 194 -11.88 19.96 -15.36
CA MET A 194 -10.58 20.61 -15.52
C MET A 194 -10.54 21.51 -16.75
N TYR A 195 -11.06 21.02 -17.88
CA TYR A 195 -11.08 21.78 -19.12
C TYR A 195 -12.00 23.01 -19.05
N ASN A 196 -13.24 22.82 -18.59
CA ASN A 196 -14.25 23.87 -18.53
C ASN A 196 -13.88 24.95 -17.51
N GLU A 197 -13.36 24.55 -16.35
CA GLU A 197 -12.97 25.46 -15.28
C GLU A 197 -11.51 25.94 -15.43
N LYS A 198 -10.76 25.45 -16.41
CA LYS A 198 -9.32 25.75 -16.61
C LYS A 198 -8.48 25.41 -15.36
N LEU A 199 -8.74 24.25 -14.76
CA LEU A 199 -7.96 23.73 -13.63
C LEU A 199 -6.62 23.21 -14.14
N ASP A 200 -5.59 23.44 -13.33
CA ASP A 200 -4.25 22.91 -13.55
C ASP A 200 -4.00 21.66 -12.71
N SER A 201 -4.68 21.51 -11.58
CA SER A 201 -4.47 20.38 -10.66
C SER A 201 -5.72 20.04 -9.85
N ILE A 202 -5.97 18.74 -9.66
CA ILE A 202 -6.96 18.21 -8.71
C ILE A 202 -6.28 17.10 -7.89
N TYR A 203 -6.24 17.26 -6.57
CA TYR A 203 -5.66 16.28 -5.65
C TYR A 203 -6.22 16.50 -4.24
N HIS A 204 -5.84 15.64 -3.28
CA HIS A 204 -6.19 15.83 -1.88
C HIS A 204 -5.13 16.66 -1.15
N GLU A 205 -5.44 17.86 -0.67
CA GLU A 205 -4.48 18.66 0.13
C GLU A 205 -4.34 18.13 1.56
N LEU A 206 -3.10 17.86 1.97
CA LEU A 206 -2.77 17.46 3.33
C LEU A 206 -2.57 18.70 4.21
N LYS A 207 -3.46 18.88 5.20
CA LYS A 207 -3.44 20.02 6.12
C LYS A 207 -2.49 19.86 7.31
N THR A 208 -1.66 18.82 7.31
CA THR A 208 -0.75 18.51 8.41
C THR A 208 0.30 19.62 8.58
N PRO A 209 0.44 20.20 9.79
CA PRO A 209 1.46 21.20 10.07
C PRO A 209 2.88 20.70 9.78
N ASN A 210 3.81 21.60 9.42
CA ASN A 210 5.19 21.24 9.10
C ASN A 210 5.88 20.44 10.19
N TYR A 211 5.74 20.87 11.46
CA TYR A 211 6.38 20.22 12.60
C TYR A 211 5.89 18.78 12.87
N ASN A 212 4.76 18.37 12.27
CA ASN A 212 4.18 17.04 12.39
C ASN A 212 4.34 16.20 11.10
N TRP A 213 5.13 16.67 10.13
CA TRP A 213 5.27 16.00 8.85
C TRP A 213 6.67 15.39 8.69
N SER A 214 6.72 14.06 8.57
CA SER A 214 7.96 13.26 8.59
C SER A 214 8.93 13.54 7.44
N TRP A 215 8.47 14.18 6.36
CA TRP A 215 9.27 14.43 5.16
C TRP A 215 9.77 15.88 5.06
N LEU A 216 9.62 16.67 6.13
CA LEU A 216 10.03 18.08 6.14
C LEU A 216 11.52 18.26 5.82
N ASP A 217 12.39 17.37 6.31
CA ASP A 217 13.83 17.47 6.12
C ASP A 217 14.25 17.46 4.64
N GLY A 218 13.53 16.70 3.80
CA GLY A 218 13.76 16.67 2.35
C GLY A 218 13.54 18.03 1.67
N CYS A 219 12.79 18.93 2.30
CA CYS A 219 12.45 20.26 1.77
C CYS A 219 13.49 21.33 2.11
N VAL A 220 14.35 21.08 3.10
CA VAL A 220 15.31 22.08 3.60
C VAL A 220 16.29 22.48 2.50
N GLY A 221 16.39 23.78 2.27
CA GLY A 221 17.23 24.38 1.22
C GLY A 221 16.58 24.45 -0.16
N HIS A 222 15.39 23.88 -0.35
CA HIS A 222 14.59 24.00 -1.57
C HIS A 222 13.35 24.89 -1.40
N TYR A 223 12.78 24.85 -0.19
CA TYR A 223 11.59 25.60 0.20
C TYR A 223 11.81 26.30 1.55
N ASP A 224 11.03 27.35 1.79
CA ASP A 224 11.02 28.04 3.08
C ASP A 224 10.20 27.24 4.10
N VAL A 225 10.87 26.34 4.81
CA VAL A 225 10.26 25.46 5.82
C VAL A 225 9.75 26.21 7.06
N SER A 226 10.11 27.49 7.22
CA SER A 226 9.57 28.35 8.28
C SER A 226 8.14 28.81 7.97
N ASN A 227 7.78 28.82 6.68
CA ASN A 227 6.43 29.06 6.20
C ASN A 227 5.69 27.75 5.94
N HIS A 228 4.37 27.82 5.76
CA HIS A 228 3.57 26.65 5.44
C HIS A 228 4.05 26.00 4.13
N ILE A 229 4.30 24.70 4.16
CA ILE A 229 4.61 23.90 2.97
C ILE A 229 3.33 23.20 2.54
N HIS A 230 2.89 23.44 1.31
CA HIS A 230 1.74 22.75 0.74
C HIS A 230 2.12 21.31 0.43
N LYS A 231 1.24 20.38 0.83
CA LYS A 231 1.42 18.93 0.71
C LYS A 231 0.14 18.35 0.14
N GLY A 232 0.25 17.23 -0.57
CA GLY A 232 -0.94 16.52 -1.05
C GLY A 232 -0.76 15.01 -0.93
N LEU A 233 -1.87 14.29 -0.99
CA LEU A 233 -1.92 12.84 -1.12
C LEU A 233 -2.27 12.49 -2.56
N PHE A 234 -1.35 11.84 -3.26
CA PHE A 234 -1.40 11.66 -4.72
C PHE A 234 -1.62 10.20 -5.16
N CYS A 235 -2.40 9.44 -4.38
CA CYS A 235 -2.81 8.09 -4.75
C CYS A 235 -3.67 8.10 -6.02
N ILE A 236 -4.54 9.09 -6.16
CA ILE A 236 -5.12 9.52 -7.43
C ILE A 236 -5.02 11.05 -7.53
N SER A 237 -4.61 11.56 -8.68
CA SER A 237 -4.44 12.99 -8.91
C SER A 237 -4.51 13.34 -10.38
N PHE A 238 -4.95 14.56 -10.67
CA PHE A 238 -5.13 15.04 -12.04
C PHE A 238 -4.32 16.32 -12.24
N PHE A 239 -3.65 16.42 -13.38
CA PHE A 239 -2.80 17.55 -13.71
C PHE A 239 -2.97 17.95 -15.17
N SER A 240 -2.92 19.26 -15.43
CA SER A 240 -2.73 19.78 -16.77
C SER A 240 -1.27 19.53 -17.21
N ARG A 241 -1.04 19.49 -18.52
CA ARG A 241 0.32 19.47 -19.10
C ARG A 241 1.20 20.59 -18.51
N LYS A 242 0.61 21.79 -18.35
CA LYS A 242 1.29 22.96 -17.78
C LYS A 242 1.77 22.69 -16.34
N ALA A 243 0.95 22.04 -15.51
CA ALA A 243 1.33 21.68 -14.16
C ALA A 243 2.50 20.69 -14.16
N ILE A 244 2.43 19.61 -14.94
CA ILE A 244 3.51 18.61 -15.04
C ILE A 244 4.83 19.27 -15.46
N PHE A 245 4.84 20.10 -16.50
CA PHE A 245 6.07 20.78 -16.93
C PHE A 245 6.58 21.80 -15.91
N THR A 246 5.69 22.41 -15.12
CA THR A 246 6.08 23.26 -13.99
C THR A 246 6.86 22.46 -12.95
N PHE A 247 6.35 21.27 -12.58
CA PHE A 247 6.98 20.37 -11.62
C PHE A 247 8.32 19.86 -12.15
N LEU A 248 8.36 19.35 -13.38
CA LEU A 248 9.59 18.86 -14.02
C LEU A 248 10.66 19.95 -14.09
N ARG A 249 10.29 21.17 -14.47
CA ARG A 249 11.23 22.31 -14.49
C ARG A 249 11.84 22.55 -13.12
N LYS A 250 11.02 22.54 -12.06
CA LYS A 250 11.52 22.68 -10.70
C LYS A 250 12.45 21.53 -10.31
N ARG A 251 12.07 20.28 -10.60
CA ARG A 251 12.90 19.09 -10.37
C ARG A 251 14.27 19.20 -11.04
N LEU A 252 14.31 19.66 -12.29
CA LEU A 252 15.58 19.87 -13.00
C LEU A 252 16.45 20.94 -12.32
N GLN A 253 15.86 22.03 -11.83
CA GLN A 253 16.59 23.05 -11.05
C GLN A 253 17.15 22.47 -9.74
N MET A 254 16.35 21.67 -9.02
CA MET A 254 16.81 20.98 -7.81
C MET A 254 17.94 19.99 -8.13
N ALA A 255 17.84 19.25 -9.25
CA ALA A 255 18.84 18.29 -9.68
C ALA A 255 20.21 18.97 -9.93
N VAL A 256 20.22 20.18 -10.50
CA VAL A 256 21.44 20.99 -10.64
C VAL A 256 22.12 21.20 -9.28
N ALA A 257 21.37 21.67 -8.27
CA ALA A 257 21.92 21.89 -6.93
C ALA A 257 22.38 20.58 -6.26
N TYR A 258 21.64 19.49 -6.49
CA TYR A 258 21.96 18.16 -5.97
C TYR A 258 23.27 17.61 -6.51
N TYR A 259 23.45 17.64 -7.84
CA TYR A 259 24.68 17.15 -8.48
C TYR A 259 25.89 18.05 -8.25
N GLN A 260 25.68 19.35 -7.98
CA GLN A 260 26.75 20.25 -7.54
C GLN A 260 27.13 20.08 -6.06
N GLY A 261 26.37 19.28 -5.30
CA GLY A 261 26.59 19.10 -3.87
C GLY A 261 26.23 20.31 -3.02
N LEU A 262 25.46 21.26 -3.56
CA LEU A 262 25.01 22.46 -2.85
C LEU A 262 23.86 22.15 -1.89
N ASN A 263 23.00 21.21 -2.25
CA ASN A 263 21.94 20.68 -1.39
C ASN A 263 21.71 19.20 -1.69
N LYS A 264 21.92 18.33 -0.70
CA LYS A 264 21.71 16.88 -0.82
C LYS A 264 20.33 16.42 -0.37
N ASN A 265 19.51 17.32 0.17
CA ASN A 265 18.12 17.02 0.43
C ASN A 265 17.37 16.94 -0.90
N TRP A 266 16.42 16.01 -0.98
CA TRP A 266 15.56 15.85 -2.13
C TRP A 266 14.11 15.79 -1.64
N PRO A 267 13.24 16.73 -2.02
CA PRO A 267 11.86 16.71 -1.55
C PRO A 267 11.08 15.55 -2.16
N ILE A 268 10.20 14.93 -1.39
CA ILE A 268 9.24 13.93 -1.89
C ILE A 268 8.32 14.57 -2.94
N GLY A 269 7.91 13.79 -3.95
CA GLY A 269 7.08 14.27 -5.07
C GLY A 269 5.78 14.93 -4.63
N GLU A 270 5.23 14.49 -3.52
CA GLU A 270 4.01 15.06 -2.95
C GLU A 270 4.12 16.54 -2.62
N VAL A 271 5.25 16.97 -2.06
CA VAL A 271 5.46 18.39 -1.80
C VAL A 271 5.83 19.14 -3.04
N VAL A 272 6.61 18.55 -3.95
CA VAL A 272 6.95 19.26 -5.19
C VAL A 272 5.68 19.60 -5.98
N MET A 273 4.78 18.64 -6.17
CA MET A 273 3.54 18.87 -6.91
C MET A 273 2.62 19.87 -6.21
N ALA A 274 2.34 19.71 -4.91
CA ALA A 274 1.44 20.62 -4.19
C ALA A 274 2.04 22.03 -4.03
N ASN A 275 3.31 22.12 -3.65
CA ASN A 275 3.94 23.40 -3.37
C ASN A 275 4.23 24.21 -4.64
N GLU A 276 4.65 23.57 -5.73
CA GLU A 276 4.79 24.27 -7.01
C GLU A 276 3.45 24.68 -7.60
N THR A 277 2.37 23.94 -7.34
CA THR A 277 1.01 24.38 -7.68
C THR A 277 0.69 25.70 -7.01
N ALA A 278 0.88 25.81 -5.70
CA ALA A 278 0.63 27.04 -4.94
C ALA A 278 1.57 28.19 -5.36
N LEU A 279 2.88 27.95 -5.41
CA LEU A 279 3.90 28.96 -5.71
C LEU A 279 3.78 29.54 -7.13
N ASN A 280 3.31 28.76 -8.09
CA ASN A 280 3.12 29.21 -9.47
C ASN A 280 1.66 29.63 -9.77
N HIS A 281 0.83 29.77 -8.74
CA HIS A 281 -0.59 30.16 -8.85
C HIS A 281 -1.37 29.31 -9.87
N LEU A 282 -1.06 28.00 -9.90
CA LEU A 282 -1.81 27.04 -10.71
C LEU A 282 -3.20 26.86 -10.12
N LYS A 283 -4.22 26.76 -10.99
CA LYS A 283 -5.61 26.66 -10.51
C LYS A 283 -5.87 25.26 -9.94
N PHE A 284 -6.09 25.19 -8.65
CA PHE A 284 -6.30 23.96 -7.88
C PHE A 284 -7.76 23.76 -7.47
N LYS A 285 -8.17 22.50 -7.36
CA LYS A 285 -9.44 22.09 -6.74
C LYS A 285 -9.24 20.83 -5.91
N GLU A 286 -9.99 20.70 -4.82
CA GLU A 286 -9.86 19.59 -3.91
C GLU A 286 -10.58 18.35 -4.48
N ILE A 287 -9.91 17.19 -4.48
CA ILE A 287 -10.51 15.97 -5.07
C ILE A 287 -11.74 15.48 -4.29
N SER A 288 -11.84 15.79 -3.00
CA SER A 288 -13.02 15.47 -2.20
C SER A 288 -14.31 16.11 -2.71
N GLU A 289 -14.23 17.17 -3.55
CA GLU A 289 -15.40 17.77 -4.20
C GLU A 289 -16.06 16.88 -5.25
N TYR A 290 -15.36 15.82 -5.70
CA TYR A 290 -15.88 14.81 -6.62
C TYR A 290 -16.34 13.54 -5.88
N CYS A 291 -16.34 13.54 -4.56
CA CYS A 291 -16.64 12.35 -3.76
C CYS A 291 -17.91 12.52 -2.93
N ASP A 292 -18.83 11.55 -3.04
CA ASP A 292 -19.99 11.49 -2.13
C ASP A 292 -19.52 11.18 -0.68
N GLU A 293 -18.49 10.33 -0.54
CA GLU A 293 -17.86 9.97 0.73
C GLU A 293 -16.34 9.92 0.61
N PHE A 294 -15.61 10.82 1.26
CA PHE A 294 -14.14 10.89 1.15
C PHE A 294 -13.38 10.25 2.33
N ASN A 295 -14.09 9.60 3.25
CA ASN A 295 -13.51 9.05 4.48
C ASN A 295 -12.66 7.79 4.27
N TYR A 296 -12.72 7.18 3.08
CA TYR A 296 -11.94 5.99 2.71
C TYR A 296 -10.68 6.30 1.90
N TYR A 297 -10.32 7.58 1.76
CA TYR A 297 -9.15 8.02 1.03
C TYR A 297 -8.10 8.57 2.00
N ASP A 298 -7.14 7.72 2.36
CA ASP A 298 -6.03 8.05 3.27
C ASP A 298 -4.88 7.04 3.07
N TRP A 299 -3.74 7.20 3.72
CA TRP A 299 -2.64 6.21 3.68
C TRP A 299 -2.99 4.89 4.39
N SER A 300 -3.90 4.97 5.37
CA SER A 300 -4.30 3.89 6.26
C SER A 300 -5.72 4.16 6.78
N PRO A 301 -6.55 3.12 6.96
CA PRO A 301 -6.22 1.70 6.89
C PRO A 301 -6.27 1.11 5.49
N ALA A 302 -5.73 -0.10 5.32
CA ALA A 302 -6.03 -0.87 4.14
C ALA A 302 -7.44 -1.46 4.19
N TYR A 303 -8.09 -1.44 3.04
CA TYR A 303 -9.37 -2.09 2.78
C TYR A 303 -9.15 -3.28 1.85
N ILE A 304 -10.11 -4.20 1.84
CA ILE A 304 -10.15 -5.28 0.85
C ILE A 304 -11.31 -5.06 -0.11
N LEU A 305 -11.11 -5.40 -1.37
CA LEU A 305 -12.09 -5.10 -2.42
C LEU A 305 -13.48 -5.69 -2.12
N LYS A 306 -13.56 -6.86 -1.47
CA LYS A 306 -14.83 -7.50 -1.11
C LYS A 306 -15.71 -6.64 -0.19
N GLU A 307 -15.14 -5.72 0.58
CA GLU A 307 -15.90 -4.80 1.45
C GLU A 307 -16.87 -3.89 0.67
N PHE A 308 -16.66 -3.72 -0.63
CA PHE A 308 -17.40 -2.78 -1.47
C PHE A 308 -18.19 -3.45 -2.60
N THR A 309 -18.15 -4.78 -2.72
CA THR A 309 -18.82 -5.50 -3.83
C THR A 309 -20.34 -5.51 -3.72
N GLU A 310 -20.88 -5.69 -2.50
CA GLU A 310 -22.33 -5.78 -2.26
C GLU A 310 -23.02 -4.40 -2.16
N ASN A 311 -22.26 -3.36 -1.76
CA ASN A 311 -22.75 -1.99 -1.61
C ASN A 311 -21.68 -1.03 -2.13
N GLN A 312 -21.54 -0.97 -3.45
CA GLN A 312 -20.56 -0.09 -4.09
C GLN A 312 -20.82 1.35 -3.65
N PRO A 313 -19.83 2.02 -3.01
CA PRO A 313 -19.97 3.42 -2.73
C PRO A 313 -20.07 4.15 -4.06
N LYS A 314 -21.01 5.09 -4.14
CA LYS A 314 -21.21 5.86 -5.36
C LYS A 314 -20.17 6.97 -5.39
N ASN A 315 -19.67 7.27 -6.58
CA ASN A 315 -18.91 8.48 -6.86
C ASN A 315 -17.82 8.74 -5.81
N THR A 316 -16.84 7.85 -5.67
CA THR A 316 -15.73 8.05 -4.74
C THR A 316 -14.46 7.31 -5.16
N PHE A 317 -13.39 7.52 -4.39
CA PHE A 317 -12.13 6.80 -4.46
C PHE A 317 -11.83 6.16 -3.11
N ILE A 318 -11.29 4.95 -3.12
CA ILE A 318 -10.89 4.22 -1.90
C ILE A 318 -9.42 3.91 -1.99
N HIS A 319 -8.68 4.24 -0.93
CA HIS A 319 -7.25 3.95 -0.85
C HIS A 319 -6.81 3.72 0.61
N PRO A 320 -5.90 2.76 0.85
CA PRO A 320 -5.45 1.71 -0.06
C PRO A 320 -6.39 0.49 -0.08
N VAL A 321 -6.57 -0.13 -1.24
CA VAL A 321 -7.26 -1.40 -1.44
C VAL A 321 -6.25 -2.50 -1.78
N THR A 322 -6.25 -3.58 -1.01
CA THR A 322 -5.30 -4.70 -1.17
C THR A 322 -6.01 -6.05 -1.00
N GLU A 323 -5.29 -7.13 -1.25
CA GLU A 323 -5.76 -8.48 -0.93
C GLU A 323 -5.58 -8.78 0.57
N LEU A 324 -6.01 -9.96 1.03
CA LEU A 324 -5.78 -10.38 2.42
C LEU A 324 -4.32 -10.85 2.61
N ASP A 325 -3.39 -9.89 2.58
CA ASP A 325 -1.94 -10.10 2.65
C ASP A 325 -1.29 -9.40 3.85
N ASN A 326 0.04 -9.45 3.91
CA ASN A 326 0.83 -8.79 4.94
C ASN A 326 0.62 -7.27 4.99
N LYS A 327 0.34 -6.62 3.85
CA LYS A 327 0.06 -5.17 3.82
C LYS A 327 -1.25 -4.88 4.52
N PHE A 328 -2.30 -5.67 4.27
CA PHE A 328 -3.56 -5.57 5.00
C PHE A 328 -3.36 -5.72 6.51
N TYR A 329 -2.65 -6.78 6.93
CA TYR A 329 -2.44 -7.06 8.35
C TYR A 329 -1.65 -5.96 9.05
N ARG A 330 -0.55 -5.50 8.44
CA ARG A 330 0.27 -4.39 8.99
C ARG A 330 -0.57 -3.13 9.17
N ASN A 331 -1.31 -2.72 8.13
CA ASN A 331 -2.12 -1.50 8.18
C ASN A 331 -3.31 -1.59 9.15
N ASN A 332 -3.81 -2.80 9.43
CA ASN A 332 -4.99 -2.96 10.29
C ASN A 332 -4.71 -3.42 11.73
N PHE A 333 -3.50 -3.91 12.03
CA PHE A 333 -3.16 -4.47 13.34
C PHE A 333 -1.84 -3.94 13.93
N GLU A 334 -0.99 -3.29 13.14
CA GLU A 334 0.26 -2.66 13.64
C GLU A 334 0.19 -1.14 13.63
N ILE A 335 -0.52 -0.56 12.66
CA ILE A 335 -0.75 0.89 12.56
C ILE A 335 -2.10 1.21 13.21
N GLU A 336 -2.13 2.06 14.23
CA GLU A 336 -3.38 2.42 14.93
C GLU A 336 -4.21 3.51 14.21
N HIS A 337 -3.67 4.13 13.16
CA HIS A 337 -4.39 5.18 12.42
C HIS A 337 -5.58 4.60 11.65
N ARG A 338 -6.79 4.81 12.18
CA ARG A 338 -8.09 4.42 11.59
C ARG A 338 -8.23 2.92 11.28
N SER A 339 -7.36 2.09 11.82
CA SER A 339 -7.35 0.64 11.61
C SER A 339 -8.50 -0.08 12.31
N LEU A 340 -8.75 -1.33 11.90
CA LEU A 340 -9.71 -2.22 12.56
C LEU A 340 -9.48 -2.30 14.07
N CYS A 341 -8.22 -2.30 14.51
CA CYS A 341 -7.87 -2.41 15.92
C CYS A 341 -7.78 -1.07 16.67
N SER A 342 -8.04 0.06 16.01
CA SER A 342 -7.99 1.37 16.64
C SER A 342 -9.21 1.60 17.54
N ILE A 343 -8.98 2.18 18.73
CA ILE A 343 -10.04 2.40 19.73
C ILE A 343 -11.23 3.17 19.12
N PRO A 344 -11.06 4.28 18.38
CA PRO A 344 -12.20 5.02 17.81
C PRO A 344 -13.06 4.18 16.86
N ILE A 345 -12.44 3.35 16.02
CA ILE A 345 -13.14 2.49 15.04
C ILE A 345 -13.86 1.34 15.75
N ILE A 346 -13.28 0.80 16.83
CA ILE A 346 -13.93 -0.21 17.68
C ILE A 346 -15.14 0.39 18.40
N THR A 347 -14.97 1.51 19.10
CA THR A 347 -16.02 2.09 19.95
C THR A 347 -17.18 2.68 19.16
N SER A 348 -16.96 3.09 17.91
CA SER A 348 -18.02 3.55 17.01
C SER A 348 -18.80 2.40 16.36
N GLY A 349 -18.39 1.14 16.56
CA GLY A 349 -18.99 -0.02 15.91
C GLY A 349 -18.55 -0.25 14.46
N GLN A 350 -17.74 0.65 13.88
CA GLN A 350 -17.25 0.51 12.50
C GLN A 350 -16.40 -0.76 12.31
N ALA A 351 -15.61 -1.16 13.31
CA ALA A 351 -14.85 -2.41 13.26
C ALA A 351 -15.77 -3.63 13.03
N ALA A 352 -16.88 -3.72 13.79
CA ALA A 352 -17.84 -4.81 13.67
C ALA A 352 -18.55 -4.82 12.30
N LEU A 353 -18.91 -3.64 11.78
CA LEU A 353 -19.48 -3.51 10.43
C LEU A 353 -18.51 -3.97 9.34
N ARG A 354 -17.21 -3.62 9.47
CA ARG A 354 -16.19 -4.11 8.54
C ARG A 354 -16.03 -5.63 8.63
N ILE A 355 -16.01 -6.22 9.82
CA ILE A 355 -15.97 -7.68 9.99
C ILE A 355 -17.12 -8.38 9.25
N GLN A 356 -18.34 -7.85 9.35
CA GLN A 356 -19.50 -8.42 8.64
C GLN A 356 -19.36 -8.43 7.12
N LYS A 357 -18.62 -7.45 6.56
CA LYS A 357 -18.34 -7.36 5.13
C LYS A 357 -17.15 -8.22 4.72
N ILE A 358 -16.13 -8.27 5.56
CA ILE A 358 -14.90 -9.04 5.32
C ILE A 358 -15.20 -10.54 5.38
N LYS A 359 -16.06 -11.02 6.30
CA LYS A 359 -16.47 -12.44 6.40
C LYS A 359 -15.28 -13.40 6.42
N ASP A 360 -14.23 -13.06 7.17
CA ASP A 360 -12.98 -13.83 7.24
C ASP A 360 -12.66 -14.22 8.69
N LEU A 361 -12.46 -15.51 8.93
CA LEU A 361 -12.22 -16.04 10.27
C LEU A 361 -10.90 -15.52 10.84
N THR A 362 -9.84 -15.45 10.05
CA THR A 362 -8.52 -15.00 10.51
C THR A 362 -8.54 -13.53 10.91
N VAL A 363 -9.17 -12.67 10.10
CA VAL A 363 -9.31 -11.24 10.43
C VAL A 363 -10.15 -11.04 11.69
N SER A 364 -11.30 -11.71 11.79
CA SER A 364 -12.20 -11.64 12.95
C SER A 364 -11.49 -12.07 14.23
N SER A 365 -10.77 -13.18 14.14
CA SER A 365 -9.97 -13.77 15.21
C SER A 365 -8.87 -12.81 15.68
N ARG A 366 -8.02 -12.31 14.77
CA ARG A 366 -6.95 -11.36 15.12
C ARG A 366 -7.49 -10.10 15.78
N LEU A 367 -8.60 -9.56 15.28
CA LEU A 367 -9.23 -8.39 15.87
C LEU A 367 -9.76 -8.67 17.28
N LEU A 368 -10.46 -9.80 17.47
CA LEU A 368 -11.01 -10.16 18.77
C LEU A 368 -9.93 -10.34 19.84
N HIS A 369 -8.76 -10.84 19.43
CA HIS A 369 -7.58 -11.05 20.28
C HIS A 369 -6.67 -9.82 20.42
N HIS A 370 -6.99 -8.70 19.78
CA HIS A 370 -6.19 -7.48 19.90
C HIS A 370 -6.38 -6.83 21.29
N ASP A 371 -5.31 -6.30 21.89
CA ASP A 371 -5.34 -5.75 23.27
C ASP A 371 -6.39 -4.62 23.42
N ASN A 372 -6.54 -3.78 22.39
CA ASN A 372 -7.56 -2.72 22.34
C ASN A 372 -9.01 -3.24 22.37
N VAL A 373 -9.24 -4.49 21.95
CA VAL A 373 -10.56 -5.13 21.90
C VAL A 373 -10.78 -6.02 23.13
N GLN A 374 -9.85 -6.94 23.39
CA GLN A 374 -9.99 -8.01 24.37
C GLN A 374 -10.22 -7.50 25.80
N SER A 375 -9.59 -6.36 26.14
CA SER A 375 -9.59 -5.81 27.50
C SER A 375 -10.97 -5.39 28.02
N LYS A 376 -11.98 -5.24 27.14
CA LYS A 376 -13.29 -4.71 27.53
C LYS A 376 -14.46 -5.40 26.83
N ILE A 377 -15.45 -5.84 27.61
CA ILE A 377 -16.63 -6.58 27.10
C ILE A 377 -17.45 -5.80 26.08
N GLU A 378 -17.60 -4.50 26.30
CA GLU A 378 -18.32 -3.61 25.38
C GLU A 378 -17.63 -3.47 24.02
N ARG A 379 -16.36 -3.89 23.90
CA ARG A 379 -15.60 -3.85 22.64
C ARG A 379 -15.60 -5.18 21.93
N TRP A 380 -15.30 -6.28 22.63
CA TRP A 380 -15.18 -7.59 21.99
C TRP A 380 -16.53 -8.23 21.67
N LYS A 381 -17.59 -7.97 22.46
CA LYS A 381 -18.90 -8.59 22.25
C LYS A 381 -19.52 -8.24 20.89
N PRO A 382 -19.59 -6.96 20.46
CA PRO A 382 -20.13 -6.63 19.13
C PRO A 382 -19.32 -7.21 17.98
N ILE A 383 -17.99 -7.32 18.14
CA ILE A 383 -17.10 -7.91 17.13
C ILE A 383 -17.35 -9.42 17.01
N LEU A 384 -17.51 -10.12 18.15
CA LEU A 384 -17.84 -11.54 18.15
C LEU A 384 -19.20 -11.80 17.51
N GLU A 385 -20.23 -11.02 17.88
CA GLU A 385 -21.57 -11.15 17.29
C GLU A 385 -21.53 -10.90 15.77
N ALA A 386 -20.80 -9.89 15.32
CA ALA A 386 -20.56 -9.62 13.91
C ALA A 386 -19.87 -10.78 13.18
N ALA A 387 -18.83 -11.37 13.77
CA ALA A 387 -18.14 -12.52 13.22
C ALA A 387 -19.09 -13.74 13.11
N LEU A 388 -19.74 -14.12 14.21
CA LEU A 388 -20.67 -15.25 14.24
C LEU A 388 -21.86 -15.08 13.28
N GLY A 389 -22.32 -13.86 13.05
CA GLY A 389 -23.41 -13.57 12.13
C GLY A 389 -23.02 -13.59 10.65
N SER A 390 -21.74 -13.45 10.32
CA SER A 390 -21.28 -13.20 8.95
C SER A 390 -20.38 -14.29 8.36
N LEU A 391 -19.73 -15.08 9.22
CA LEU A 391 -18.90 -16.20 8.80
C LEU A 391 -19.73 -17.28 8.08
N ASN A 392 -19.10 -17.95 7.12
CA ASN A 392 -19.75 -19.02 6.37
C ASN A 392 -20.05 -20.23 7.27
N PHE A 393 -20.80 -21.21 6.77
CA PHE A 393 -21.18 -22.39 7.57
C PHE A 393 -19.96 -23.18 8.09
N GLN A 394 -18.92 -23.34 7.27
CA GLN A 394 -17.73 -24.10 7.65
C GLN A 394 -16.96 -23.38 8.77
N ASP A 395 -16.72 -22.09 8.63
CA ASP A 395 -16.08 -21.27 9.67
C ASP A 395 -16.91 -21.24 10.95
N ARG A 396 -18.25 -21.19 10.85
CA ARG A 396 -19.15 -21.25 12.00
C ARG A 396 -19.13 -22.60 12.70
N LYS A 397 -18.95 -23.68 11.95
CA LYS A 397 -18.79 -25.03 12.51
C LYS A 397 -17.49 -25.14 13.30
N LEU A 398 -16.42 -24.49 12.84
CA LEU A 398 -15.14 -24.43 13.57
C LEU A 398 -15.24 -23.71 14.93
N ILE A 399 -16.22 -22.82 15.10
CA ILE A 399 -16.37 -21.94 16.28
C ILE A 399 -17.67 -22.17 17.05
N SER A 400 -18.40 -23.26 16.77
CA SER A 400 -19.79 -23.40 17.21
C SER A 400 -19.91 -23.29 18.75
N ALA A 401 -20.70 -22.31 19.18
CA ALA A 401 -20.70 -21.78 20.54
C ALA A 401 -21.27 -22.72 21.63
N ASN A 402 -21.81 -23.87 21.24
CA ASN A 402 -22.45 -24.78 22.19
C ASN A 402 -21.43 -25.53 23.08
N ASP A 403 -20.17 -25.56 22.66
CA ASP A 403 -19.11 -26.37 23.28
C ASP A 403 -17.81 -25.58 23.43
N LEU A 404 -17.90 -24.30 23.82
CA LEU A 404 -16.72 -23.53 24.18
C LEU A 404 -16.15 -24.06 25.50
N LEU A 405 -14.87 -24.42 25.48
CA LEU A 405 -14.08 -24.61 26.70
C LEU A 405 -14.27 -23.42 27.63
N ARG A 406 -14.48 -23.71 28.90
CA ARG A 406 -14.46 -22.71 29.96
C ARG A 406 -13.10 -22.74 30.63
N LEU A 407 -12.75 -21.63 31.28
CA LEU A 407 -11.50 -21.54 32.01
C LEU A 407 -11.39 -22.61 33.11
N GLU A 408 -12.52 -23.00 33.71
CA GLU A 408 -12.61 -24.08 34.70
C GLU A 408 -12.38 -25.48 34.12
N ASP A 409 -12.52 -25.64 32.81
CA ASP A 409 -12.23 -26.88 32.10
C ASP A 409 -10.72 -26.98 31.77
N LEU A 410 -9.94 -25.91 31.97
CA LEU A 410 -8.49 -25.91 31.78
C LEU A 410 -7.74 -25.96 33.11
N TRP A 411 -6.86 -26.94 33.25
CA TRP A 411 -5.86 -26.99 34.29
C TRP A 411 -4.48 -26.95 33.67
N LEU A 412 -3.74 -25.88 33.87
CA LEU A 412 -2.40 -25.73 33.35
C LEU A 412 -1.44 -25.62 34.54
N ASP A 413 -0.56 -26.60 34.66
CA ASP A 413 0.52 -26.54 35.64
C ASP A 413 1.45 -25.38 35.25
N ASN A 414 1.58 -24.38 36.13
CA ASN A 414 2.42 -23.16 35.97
C ASN A 414 1.92 -22.02 35.05
N VAL A 415 0.61 -21.77 34.91
CA VAL A 415 0.16 -20.51 34.24
C VAL A 415 0.56 -19.29 35.08
N GLN A 416 1.37 -18.42 34.50
CA GLN A 416 1.83 -17.20 35.18
C GLN A 416 0.71 -16.18 35.48
N SER A 417 -0.45 -16.24 34.79
CA SER A 417 -1.64 -15.44 35.11
C SER A 417 -2.97 -16.01 34.58
N PRO A 418 -4.10 -15.88 35.32
CA PRO A 418 -5.44 -16.27 34.85
C PRO A 418 -5.84 -15.65 33.50
N GLN A 419 -5.33 -14.45 33.19
CA GLN A 419 -5.56 -13.74 31.93
C GLN A 419 -4.98 -14.49 30.72
N SER A 420 -3.84 -15.17 30.91
CA SER A 420 -3.19 -15.95 29.85
C SER A 420 -3.97 -17.23 29.54
N ALA A 421 -4.50 -17.91 30.56
CA ALA A 421 -5.36 -19.07 30.37
C ALA A 421 -6.71 -18.71 29.75
N GLN A 422 -7.25 -17.52 30.06
CA GLN A 422 -8.48 -17.03 29.44
C GLN A 422 -8.34 -16.90 27.91
N ARG A 423 -7.16 -16.55 27.40
CA ARG A 423 -6.89 -16.46 25.95
C ARG A 423 -7.01 -17.79 25.21
N ILE A 424 -6.83 -18.91 25.91
CA ILE A 424 -6.90 -20.25 25.33
C ILE A 424 -8.36 -20.64 25.08
N VAL A 425 -9.27 -20.21 25.95
CA VAL A 425 -10.71 -20.53 25.93
C VAL A 425 -11.57 -19.46 25.23
N TRP A 426 -10.98 -18.72 24.31
CA TRP A 426 -11.68 -17.63 23.64
C TRP A 426 -12.65 -18.15 22.56
N PRO A 427 -13.76 -17.45 22.25
CA PRO A 427 -14.73 -17.93 21.26
C PRO A 427 -14.22 -18.03 19.81
N LEU A 428 -13.09 -17.39 19.49
CA LEU A 428 -12.43 -17.47 18.19
C LEU A 428 -10.96 -17.84 18.38
N PRO A 429 -10.31 -18.48 17.39
CA PRO A 429 -8.90 -18.85 17.46
C PRO A 429 -7.96 -17.65 17.60
N CYS A 430 -6.80 -17.84 18.24
CA CYS A 430 -5.76 -16.81 18.32
C CYS A 430 -4.64 -17.09 17.32
N TRP A 431 -4.42 -16.19 16.36
CA TRP A 431 -3.37 -16.33 15.33
C TRP A 431 -2.09 -15.56 15.68
N GLU A 432 -2.07 -14.81 16.78
CA GLU A 432 -0.98 -13.92 17.14
C GLU A 432 0.08 -14.64 17.98
N LYS A 433 1.31 -14.71 17.46
CA LYS A 433 2.45 -15.35 18.16
C LYS A 433 2.71 -14.82 19.56
N ARG A 434 2.54 -13.51 19.73
CA ARG A 434 2.74 -12.85 21.03
C ARG A 434 1.69 -13.27 22.07
N HIS A 435 0.59 -13.87 21.64
CA HIS A 435 -0.47 -14.38 22.50
C HIS A 435 -0.45 -15.90 22.61
N ALA A 436 0.45 -16.57 21.89
CA ALA A 436 0.62 -18.00 21.99
C ALA A 436 1.19 -18.38 23.36
N PHE A 437 0.63 -19.41 23.96
CA PHE A 437 1.09 -19.96 25.22
C PHE A 437 2.30 -20.88 24.95
N LEU A 438 3.50 -20.45 25.32
CA LEU A 438 4.71 -21.25 25.11
C LEU A 438 4.80 -22.35 26.17
N LEU A 439 4.56 -23.60 25.74
CA LEU A 439 4.85 -24.81 26.49
C LEU A 439 6.34 -25.17 26.31
N SER A 440 7.16 -24.93 27.34
CA SER A 440 8.49 -25.56 27.44
C SER A 440 8.40 -26.99 27.98
N GLY A 441 9.47 -27.78 27.83
CA GLY A 441 9.50 -29.16 28.31
C GLY A 441 9.08 -29.30 29.79
N ASN A 442 8.26 -30.31 30.07
CA ASN A 442 7.57 -30.62 31.35
C ASN A 442 6.30 -29.81 31.68
N HIS A 443 5.78 -28.97 30.78
CA HIS A 443 4.42 -28.45 31.00
C HIS A 443 3.38 -29.52 30.73
N VAL A 444 2.36 -29.55 31.59
CA VAL A 444 1.17 -30.39 31.44
C VAL A 444 -0.02 -29.46 31.29
N LEU A 445 -0.65 -29.52 30.12
CA LEU A 445 -1.99 -28.98 29.91
C LEU A 445 -2.96 -30.11 30.24
N LYS A 446 -3.87 -29.92 31.18
CA LYS A 446 -5.01 -30.82 31.41
C LYS A 446 -6.27 -30.10 30.97
N ILE A 447 -7.11 -30.82 30.26
CA ILE A 447 -8.38 -30.32 29.77
C ILE A 447 -9.43 -31.29 30.26
N ASN A 448 -10.44 -30.78 30.96
CA ASN A 448 -11.59 -31.57 31.38
C ASN A 448 -12.62 -31.55 30.24
N PHE A 449 -12.91 -32.72 29.67
CA PHE A 449 -13.92 -32.87 28.62
C PHE A 449 -15.28 -33.39 29.10
N GLU A 450 -15.52 -33.54 30.41
CA GLU A 450 -16.76 -34.11 30.98
C GLU A 450 -18.07 -33.48 30.47
N ARG A 451 -17.99 -32.26 29.92
CA ARG A 451 -19.15 -31.50 29.44
C ARG A 451 -19.42 -31.62 27.95
N PHE A 452 -18.49 -32.19 27.19
CA PHE A 452 -18.63 -32.34 25.75
C PHE A 452 -19.14 -33.74 25.45
N ALA A 453 -20.29 -33.85 24.80
CA ALA A 453 -20.96 -35.12 24.54
C ALA A 453 -20.40 -35.90 23.33
N ASN A 454 -19.45 -35.32 22.60
CA ASN A 454 -19.05 -35.71 21.23
C ASN A 454 -17.53 -35.62 21.03
N VAL A 455 -17.07 -35.96 19.81
CA VAL A 455 -15.67 -35.82 19.37
C VAL A 455 -15.14 -34.42 19.66
N VAL A 456 -13.95 -34.36 20.25
CA VAL A 456 -13.23 -33.12 20.49
C VAL A 456 -11.95 -33.11 19.66
N SER A 457 -11.87 -32.22 18.69
CA SER A 457 -10.64 -32.01 17.90
C SER A 457 -9.81 -30.86 18.44
N ILE A 458 -8.66 -31.15 19.03
CA ILE A 458 -7.69 -30.16 19.53
C ILE A 458 -6.75 -29.74 18.41
N GLY A 459 -6.59 -28.43 18.17
CA GLY A 459 -5.59 -27.89 17.24
C GLY A 459 -4.31 -27.40 17.93
N LEU A 460 -3.19 -28.12 17.81
CA LEU A 460 -1.88 -27.64 18.31
C LEU A 460 -1.09 -26.99 17.17
N VAL A 461 -0.41 -25.87 17.42
CA VAL A 461 0.29 -25.10 16.37
C VAL A 461 1.78 -24.91 16.70
N THR A 462 2.68 -25.66 16.09
CA THR A 462 4.12 -25.62 16.49
C THR A 462 5.00 -24.90 15.46
N LYS A 463 6.12 -24.31 15.91
CA LYS A 463 7.12 -23.64 15.03
C LYS A 463 7.96 -24.62 14.21
N SER A 464 8.16 -25.81 14.74
CA SER A 464 8.91 -26.92 14.11
C SER A 464 7.99 -28.13 14.08
N PRO A 465 8.13 -29.04 13.10
CA PRO A 465 7.35 -30.27 13.12
C PRO A 465 7.62 -30.99 14.45
N ILE A 466 6.55 -31.36 15.14
CA ILE A 466 6.64 -32.25 16.30
C ILE A 466 7.22 -33.57 15.78
N LYS A 467 8.44 -33.92 16.23
CA LYS A 467 9.01 -35.24 15.92
C LYS A 467 8.09 -36.30 16.52
N GLU A 468 7.83 -37.36 15.76
CA GLU A 468 7.05 -38.50 16.21
C GLU A 468 7.50 -38.97 17.61
N GLY A 469 6.55 -39.14 18.54
CA GLY A 469 6.81 -39.47 19.95
C GLY A 469 7.19 -38.31 20.88
N SER A 470 7.34 -37.07 20.38
CA SER A 470 7.63 -35.88 21.21
C SER A 470 6.39 -35.31 21.90
N LEU A 471 5.21 -35.60 21.34
CA LEU A 471 3.91 -35.37 21.95
C LEU A 471 3.45 -36.71 22.52
N LYS A 472 3.44 -36.85 23.84
CA LYS A 472 2.64 -37.90 24.47
C LYS A 472 1.24 -37.35 24.70
N LEU A 473 0.26 -38.21 24.51
CA LEU A 473 -1.13 -38.02 24.86
C LEU A 473 -1.45 -39.18 25.79
N THR A 474 -1.72 -38.91 27.07
CA THR A 474 -2.08 -39.95 28.03
C THR A 474 -3.50 -39.75 28.51
N SER A 475 -4.45 -40.40 27.85
CA SER A 475 -5.84 -40.48 28.33
C SER A 475 -5.93 -41.44 29.52
N ASN A 476 -6.87 -41.20 30.44
CA ASN A 476 -7.25 -42.20 31.43
C ASN A 476 -8.09 -43.34 30.81
N ILE A 477 -8.49 -43.20 29.54
CA ILE A 477 -9.17 -44.22 28.75
C ILE A 477 -8.17 -45.24 28.23
N ARG A 478 -8.48 -46.54 28.43
CA ARG A 478 -7.63 -47.69 28.12
C ARG A 478 -7.42 -47.97 26.63
N ASP A 479 -8.22 -47.37 25.75
CA ASP A 479 -8.16 -47.62 24.31
C ASP A 479 -7.59 -46.38 23.60
N SER A 480 -6.35 -46.51 23.13
CA SER A 480 -5.63 -45.46 22.41
C SER A 480 -6.34 -45.11 21.11
N LEU A 481 -6.89 -43.91 21.03
CA LEU A 481 -7.50 -43.39 19.80
C LEU A 481 -6.43 -43.20 18.72
N PRO A 482 -6.76 -43.44 17.44
CA PRO A 482 -5.84 -43.20 16.34
C PRO A 482 -5.57 -41.70 16.20
N ILE A 483 -4.37 -41.28 16.59
CA ILE A 483 -3.91 -39.91 16.38
C ILE A 483 -3.46 -39.79 14.92
N SER A 484 -4.11 -38.93 14.15
CA SER A 484 -3.68 -38.60 12.80
C SER A 484 -3.01 -37.23 12.77
N PHE A 485 -1.73 -37.21 12.40
CA PHE A 485 -0.98 -35.98 12.20
C PHE A 485 -1.21 -35.56 10.74
N LYS A 486 -1.81 -34.39 10.50
CA LYS A 486 -1.91 -33.80 9.15
C LYS A 486 -1.07 -32.53 9.07
N GLU A 487 0.07 -32.63 8.42
CA GLU A 487 0.93 -31.50 8.09
C GLU A 487 0.25 -30.62 7.03
N GLN A 488 -0.02 -29.36 7.36
CA GLN A 488 -0.46 -28.34 6.40
C GLN A 488 0.68 -27.39 6.06
N LYS A 489 0.67 -26.92 4.82
CA LYS A 489 1.79 -26.23 4.15
C LYS A 489 1.94 -24.77 4.60
N TYR A 490 2.25 -24.54 5.87
CA TYR A 490 2.61 -23.22 6.41
C TYR A 490 3.84 -23.33 7.32
N SER A 491 4.45 -22.22 7.71
CA SER A 491 5.56 -22.20 8.70
C SER A 491 5.15 -22.63 10.12
N TYR A 492 3.93 -23.17 10.28
CA TYR A 492 3.37 -23.73 11.51
C TYR A 492 2.69 -25.06 11.20
N TYR A 493 2.82 -26.03 12.10
CA TYR A 493 2.22 -27.36 11.97
C TYR A 493 0.97 -27.43 12.83
N PHE A 494 -0.17 -27.76 12.21
CA PHE A 494 -1.44 -27.99 12.90
C PHE A 494 -1.59 -29.48 13.20
N TYR A 495 -1.89 -29.82 14.44
CA TYR A 495 -2.19 -31.20 14.82
C TYR A 495 -3.62 -31.26 15.31
N GLY A 496 -4.46 -32.06 14.64
CA GLY A 496 -5.79 -32.42 15.08
C GLY A 496 -5.73 -33.69 15.92
N ILE A 497 -6.25 -33.64 17.14
CA ILE A 497 -6.39 -34.83 17.99
C ILE A 497 -7.88 -35.09 18.12
N ASP A 498 -8.39 -36.14 17.48
CA ASP A 498 -9.79 -36.55 17.64
C ASP A 498 -9.94 -37.43 18.89
N VAL A 499 -10.85 -37.01 19.77
CA VAL A 499 -11.08 -37.67 21.05
C VAL A 499 -12.52 -38.18 21.14
N GLU A 500 -12.75 -39.50 21.14
CA GLU A 500 -14.07 -40.12 21.42
C GLU A 500 -14.21 -40.47 22.92
N ASN A 501 -15.33 -40.04 23.52
CA ASN A 501 -15.86 -40.13 24.90
C ASN A 501 -15.15 -40.87 26.07
N ASP A 502 -15.41 -40.27 27.26
CA ASP A 502 -15.22 -40.64 28.68
C ASP A 502 -13.87 -40.34 29.37
N GLU A 503 -13.71 -39.13 29.94
CA GLU A 503 -12.54 -38.68 30.74
C GLU A 503 -11.18 -38.76 30.01
N VAL A 504 -10.96 -37.83 29.09
CA VAL A 504 -9.65 -37.68 28.45
C VAL A 504 -8.86 -36.56 29.10
N PHE A 505 -7.94 -36.91 29.98
CA PHE A 505 -6.81 -36.04 30.28
C PHE A 505 -5.92 -36.03 29.04
N VAL A 506 -5.91 -34.94 28.28
CA VAL A 506 -4.90 -34.77 27.22
C VAL A 506 -3.67 -34.18 27.86
N ASP A 507 -2.85 -35.00 28.52
CA ASP A 507 -1.54 -34.55 29.00
C ASP A 507 -0.64 -34.28 27.79
N VAL A 508 -0.53 -33.02 27.38
CA VAL A 508 0.39 -32.60 26.32
C VAL A 508 1.77 -32.38 26.93
N SER A 509 2.52 -33.46 27.14
CA SER A 509 3.89 -33.36 27.63
C SER A 509 4.85 -33.18 26.45
N VAL A 510 5.51 -32.02 26.37
CA VAL A 510 6.61 -31.79 25.42
C VAL A 510 7.87 -32.42 25.99
N LEU A 511 8.31 -33.55 25.43
CA LEU A 511 9.41 -34.35 26.01
C LEU A 511 10.82 -33.87 25.62
N ASN A 512 10.94 -32.88 24.73
CA ASN A 512 12.21 -32.37 24.23
C ASN A 512 12.33 -30.84 24.42
N SER A 513 13.57 -30.33 24.49
CA SER A 513 13.90 -28.95 24.86
C SER A 513 13.54 -27.86 23.83
N GLU A 514 12.84 -28.19 22.75
CA GLU A 514 12.37 -27.21 21.77
C GLU A 514 10.98 -26.71 22.17
N SER A 515 10.83 -25.39 22.34
CA SER A 515 9.59 -24.77 22.83
C SER A 515 8.44 -25.00 21.87
N VAL A 516 7.33 -25.56 22.36
CA VAL A 516 6.06 -25.67 21.62
C VAL A 516 5.20 -24.46 21.98
N ALA A 517 4.56 -23.85 20.99
CA ALA A 517 3.61 -22.77 21.23
C ALA A 517 2.18 -23.34 21.09
N LEU A 518 1.32 -23.13 22.06
CA LEU A 518 -0.10 -23.43 21.97
C LEU A 518 -0.82 -22.12 21.65
N TYR A 519 -1.31 -22.00 20.42
CA TYR A 519 -1.95 -20.77 19.95
C TYR A 519 -3.44 -20.73 20.30
N HIS A 520 -4.10 -21.88 20.25
CA HIS A 520 -5.51 -22.01 20.59
C HIS A 520 -5.88 -23.46 20.83
N LEU A 521 -7.00 -23.70 21.48
CA LEU A 521 -7.61 -25.02 21.64
C LEU A 521 -9.03 -24.92 21.09
N CYS A 522 -9.20 -25.24 19.80
CA CYS A 522 -10.54 -25.46 19.26
C CYS A 522 -11.05 -26.83 19.72
N ILE A 523 -12.37 -27.00 19.75
CA ILE A 523 -13.06 -28.29 19.87
C ILE A 523 -13.98 -28.38 18.65
N PHE A 524 -13.78 -29.36 17.77
CA PHE A 524 -14.68 -29.60 16.63
C PHE A 524 -15.56 -30.82 16.90
N GLN A 525 -16.88 -30.69 16.70
CA GLN A 525 -17.80 -31.82 16.66
C GLN A 525 -18.00 -32.32 15.22
N ASP A 526 -17.83 -33.62 15.02
CA ASP A 526 -18.26 -34.41 13.85
C ASP A 526 -17.96 -33.79 12.47
N THR A 527 -16.78 -34.02 11.88
CA THR A 527 -16.69 -34.25 10.41
C THR A 527 -15.28 -34.71 9.94
N PRO A 528 -15.18 -35.85 9.23
CA PRO A 528 -13.98 -36.24 8.47
C PRO A 528 -13.62 -35.30 7.30
N GLU A 529 -14.54 -34.41 6.89
CA GLU A 529 -14.47 -33.63 5.65
C GLU A 529 -13.66 -32.33 5.77
N LEU A 530 -13.49 -31.78 6.98
CA LEU A 530 -12.76 -30.52 7.24
C LEU A 530 -11.26 -30.62 6.95
N MET A 531 -10.70 -31.83 6.90
CA MET A 531 -9.28 -32.05 6.70
C MET A 531 -8.85 -32.20 5.21
N ARG A 532 -9.63 -31.64 4.28
CA ARG A 532 -9.34 -31.60 2.83
C ARG A 532 -9.18 -30.19 2.26
N MET A 533 -9.12 -29.14 3.08
CA MET A 533 -8.99 -27.76 2.60
C MET A 533 -7.51 -27.36 2.48
N ASP A 534 -7.12 -26.95 1.26
CA ASP A 534 -5.78 -26.52 0.82
C ASP A 534 -5.36 -25.14 1.35
#